data_AF-A0A949KJZ0-F1
#
_entry.id   AF-A0A949KJZ0-F1
#
_cell.length_a   1.000
_cell.length_b   1.000
_cell.length_c   1.000
_cell.angle_alpha   90.00
_cell.angle_beta   90.00
_cell.angle_gamma   90.00
#
_symmetry.space_group_name_H-M   'P 1'
#
loop_
_entity.id
_entity.type
_entity.pdbx_description
1 polymer ?
#
loop_
_entity_poly.entity_id
_entity_poly.type
_entity_poly.pdbx_seq_one_letter_code
_entity_poly.pdbx_strand_id
1 'polypeptide(L)'
;MSLRPPCPLPENQTAAGHGEMTLAESQAEAARCLSGHSCQGCELCVLICPDLAVTKDPGTGRAVIDLAYCKGCGLCAEVCPKGAISMQLDQG
;
A
#
# COMPACT_ATOMS: atom_id res chain seq x y z
N MET A 1 15.43 -2.37 -6.80
CA MET A 1 14.30 -3.14 -6.24
C MET A 1 14.68 -3.63 -4.84
N SER A 2 14.33 -2.90 -3.79
CA SER A 2 14.55 -3.37 -2.42
C SER A 2 13.23 -3.93 -1.91
N LEU A 3 13.13 -5.26 -1.82
CA LEU A 3 12.10 -5.92 -1.02
C LEU A 3 12.37 -5.48 0.43
N ARG A 4 11.67 -4.44 0.91
CA ARG A 4 11.67 -4.18 2.34
C ARG A 4 10.90 -5.34 2.98
N PRO A 5 11.50 -6.04 3.95
CA PRO A 5 10.89 -7.20 4.59
C PRO A 5 9.51 -6.82 5.17
N PRO A 6 8.61 -7.80 5.42
CA PRO A 6 7.44 -7.54 6.25
C PRO A 6 7.91 -6.90 7.55
N CYS A 7 7.20 -5.86 7.99
CA CYS A 7 7.55 -5.08 9.17
C CYS A 7 7.92 -6.03 10.32
N PRO A 8 9.20 -6.10 10.74
CA PRO A 8 9.53 -6.82 11.95
C PRO A 8 8.88 -6.03 13.08
N LEU A 9 7.80 -6.58 13.65
CA LEU A 9 7.37 -6.17 14.97
C LEU A 9 8.58 -6.44 15.89
N PRO A 10 8.96 -5.51 16.77
CA PRO A 10 10.01 -5.80 17.75
C PRO A 10 9.62 -7.06 18.53
N GLU A 11 10.50 -8.07 18.49
CA GLU A 11 10.30 -9.45 18.94
C GLU A 11 10.10 -9.64 20.46
N ASN A 12 9.81 -8.55 21.19
CA ASN A 12 9.60 -8.55 22.64
C ASN A 12 8.72 -7.36 23.08
N GLN A 13 7.46 -7.31 22.66
CA GLN A 13 6.46 -6.45 23.28
C GLN A 13 5.33 -7.32 23.78
N THR A 14 5.52 -7.85 24.99
CA THR A 14 4.47 -8.52 25.76
C THR A 14 3.21 -7.65 25.73
N ALA A 15 2.11 -8.24 25.26
CA ALA A 15 0.77 -7.66 25.35
C ALA A 15 0.31 -7.64 26.81
N ALA A 16 0.87 -6.75 27.63
CA ALA A 16 0.42 -6.50 28.99
C ALA A 16 0.30 -5.00 29.28
N GLY A 17 -0.93 -4.57 29.48
CA GLY A 17 -1.26 -3.33 30.16
C GLY A 17 -1.66 -2.18 29.23
N HIS A 18 -2.68 -1.44 29.66
CA HIS A 18 -2.94 -0.07 29.22
C HIS A 18 -1.80 0.83 29.74
N GLY A 19 -0.61 0.68 29.15
CA GLY A 19 0.59 1.46 29.47
C GLY A 19 0.61 2.76 28.68
N GLU A 20 1.07 3.82 29.34
CA GLU A 20 1.23 5.16 28.78
C GLU A 20 2.24 5.11 27.62
N MET A 21 1.76 5.09 26.39
CA MET A 21 2.62 5.16 25.21
C MET A 21 3.24 6.56 25.14
N THR A 22 4.57 6.66 25.05
CA THR A 22 5.22 7.96 24.90
C THR A 22 4.90 8.57 23.54
N LEU A 23 4.93 9.90 23.44
CA LEU A 23 4.73 10.59 22.16
C LEU A 23 5.71 10.09 21.08
N ALA A 24 6.95 9.79 21.45
CA ALA A 24 7.96 9.28 20.52
C ALA A 24 7.60 7.90 19.96
N GLU A 25 7.12 6.97 20.79
CA GLU A 25 6.68 5.64 20.35
C GLU A 25 5.43 5.73 19.46
N SER A 26 4.49 6.60 19.84
CA SER A 26 3.27 6.84 19.04
C SER A 26 3.59 7.36 17.64
N GLN A 27 4.59 8.25 17.54
CA GLN A 27 5.03 8.85 16.29
C GLN A 27 5.78 7.82 15.43
N ALA A 28 6.62 6.97 16.04
CA ALA A 28 7.33 5.91 15.33
C ALA A 28 6.37 4.89 14.71
N GLU A 29 5.33 4.48 15.45
CA GLU A 29 4.30 3.58 14.93
C GLU A 29 3.40 4.22 13.87
N ALA A 30 3.03 5.49 14.04
CA ALA A 30 2.28 6.22 13.02
C ALA A 30 3.09 6.37 11.72
N ALA A 31 4.40 6.60 11.82
CA ALA A 31 5.29 6.72 10.68
C ALA A 31 5.32 5.44 9.84
N ARG A 32 5.21 4.23 10.41
CA ARG A 32 5.07 2.97 9.64
C ARG A 32 3.88 3.01 8.67
N CYS A 33 2.77 3.60 9.09
CA CYS A 33 1.56 3.72 8.27
C CYS A 33 1.60 4.89 7.27
N LEU A 34 2.38 5.94 7.55
CA LEU A 34 2.38 7.19 6.77
C LEU A 34 3.63 7.41 5.89
N SER A 35 4.71 6.64 6.08
CA SER A 35 6.05 6.99 5.56
C SER A 35 6.40 6.47 4.14
N GLY A 36 5.47 5.91 3.36
CA GLY A 36 5.88 5.34 2.08
C GLY A 36 4.82 5.27 1.00
N HIS A 37 5.17 5.79 -0.18
CA HIS A 37 4.41 5.65 -1.42
C HIS A 37 4.54 4.26 -2.07
N SER A 38 4.81 3.22 -1.28
CA SER A 38 4.98 1.85 -1.79
C SER A 38 3.68 1.08 -1.68
N CYS A 39 3.36 0.30 -2.71
CA CYS A 39 2.27 -0.67 -2.66
C CYS A 39 2.51 -1.68 -1.53
N GLN A 40 1.48 -1.93 -0.71
CA GLN A 40 1.49 -2.90 0.39
C GLN A 40 0.57 -4.11 0.13
N GLY A 41 -0.04 -4.20 -1.06
CA GLY A 41 -0.88 -5.36 -1.40
C GLY A 41 -2.22 -5.40 -0.67
N CYS A 42 -2.78 -4.25 -0.28
CA CYS A 42 -4.08 -4.15 0.41
C CYS A 42 -5.30 -4.39 -0.49
N GLU A 43 -5.10 -4.57 -1.80
CA GLU A 43 -6.12 -5.00 -2.77
C GLU A 43 -7.31 -4.04 -2.98
N LEU A 44 -7.30 -2.86 -2.34
CA LEU A 44 -8.36 -1.87 -2.54
C LEU A 44 -8.49 -1.41 -4.00
N CYS A 45 -7.35 -1.29 -4.69
CA CYS A 45 -7.31 -0.98 -6.13
C CYS A 45 -7.88 -2.10 -7.02
N VAL A 46 -7.78 -3.37 -6.58
CA VAL A 46 -8.39 -4.52 -7.27
C VAL A 46 -9.90 -4.45 -7.12
N LEU A 47 -10.37 -4.21 -5.89
CA LEU A 47 -11.79 -4.16 -5.58
C LEU A 47 -12.53 -3.01 -6.27
N ILE A 48 -11.90 -1.84 -6.40
CA ILE A 48 -12.54 -0.65 -6.96
C ILE A 48 -12.52 -0.62 -8.49
N CYS A 49 -11.68 -1.44 -9.14
CA CYS A 49 -11.51 -1.36 -10.59
C CYS A 49 -12.76 -1.89 -11.31
N PRO A 50 -13.54 -1.04 -12.00
CA PRO A 50 -14.77 -1.47 -12.66
C PRO A 50 -14.52 -2.40 -13.85
N ASP A 51 -13.36 -2.25 -14.50
CA ASP A 51 -12.93 -3.05 -15.66
C ASP A 51 -12.15 -4.32 -15.28
N LEU A 52 -11.95 -4.58 -13.97
CA LEU A 52 -11.14 -5.70 -13.46
C LEU A 52 -9.72 -5.78 -14.04
N ALA A 53 -9.17 -4.63 -14.47
CA ALA A 53 -7.84 -4.53 -15.07
C ALA A 53 -6.69 -4.55 -14.05
N VAL A 54 -7.00 -4.64 -12.75
CA VAL A 54 -6.00 -4.65 -11.67
C VAL A 54 -6.05 -5.99 -10.95
N THR A 55 -4.90 -6.64 -10.82
CA THR A 55 -4.75 -7.92 -10.11
C THR A 55 -3.63 -7.83 -9.08
N LYS A 56 -3.57 -8.80 -8.15
CA LYS A 56 -2.45 -8.94 -7.22
C LYS A 56 -1.48 -9.98 -7.76
N ASP A 57 -0.22 -9.58 -7.90
CA ASP A 57 0.84 -10.50 -8.27
C ASP A 57 1.15 -11.45 -7.09
N PRO A 58 1.09 -12.77 -7.28
CA PRO A 58 1.28 -13.74 -6.20
C PRO A 58 2.74 -13.82 -5.73
N GLY A 59 3.72 -13.40 -6.54
CA GLY A 59 5.14 -13.43 -6.17
C GLY A 59 5.56 -12.26 -5.28
N THR A 60 5.08 -11.06 -5.58
CA THR A 60 5.44 -9.80 -4.91
C THR A 60 4.38 -9.30 -3.94
N GLY A 61 3.15 -9.82 -4.05
CA GLY A 61 1.99 -9.34 -3.29
C GLY A 61 1.52 -7.94 -3.69
N ARG A 62 2.03 -7.36 -4.79
CA ARG A 62 1.73 -6.00 -5.22
C ARG A 62 0.64 -5.98 -6.29
N ALA A 63 -0.04 -4.84 -6.40
CA ALA A 63 -0.97 -4.61 -7.48
C ALA A 63 -0.23 -4.51 -8.82
N VAL A 64 -0.76 -5.18 -9.85
CA VAL A 64 -0.33 -5.11 -11.24
C VAL A 64 -1.52 -4.65 -12.07
N ILE A 65 -1.28 -3.71 -12.96
CA ILE A 65 -2.30 -3.13 -13.84
C ILE A 65 -2.05 -3.65 -15.25
N ASP A 66 -3.05 -4.30 -15.83
CA ASP A 66 -3.03 -4.67 -17.24
C ASP A 66 -3.42 -3.46 -18.08
N LEU A 67 -2.41 -2.83 -18.69
CA LEU A 67 -2.58 -1.63 -19.51
C LEU A 67 -3.35 -1.89 -20.81
N ALA A 68 -3.45 -3.14 -21.28
CA ALA A 68 -4.23 -3.47 -22.47
C ALA A 68 -5.74 -3.40 -22.20
N TYR A 69 -6.16 -3.70 -20.96
CA TYR A 69 -7.57 -3.65 -20.55
C TYR A 69 -7.94 -2.36 -19.82
N CYS A 70 -6.97 -1.72 -19.16
CA CYS A 70 -7.16 -0.47 -18.43
C CYS A 70 -7.73 0.65 -19.32
N LYS A 71 -8.82 1.30 -18.87
CA LYS A 71 -9.44 2.45 -19.55
C LYS A 71 -8.94 3.81 -19.07
N GLY A 72 -8.07 3.82 -18.05
CA GLY A 72 -7.49 5.06 -17.53
C GLY A 72 -8.45 5.92 -16.68
N CYS A 73 -9.44 5.31 -16.00
CA CYS A 73 -10.40 6.06 -15.18
C CYS A 73 -9.81 6.72 -13.91
N GLY A 74 -8.66 6.25 -13.43
CA GLY A 74 -7.93 6.86 -12.30
C GLY A 74 -8.40 6.47 -10.90
N LEU A 75 -9.50 5.72 -10.75
CA LEU A 75 -10.06 5.35 -9.43
C LEU A 75 -9.05 4.59 -8.53
N CYS A 76 -8.23 3.74 -9.13
CA CYS A 76 -7.21 2.99 -8.39
C CYS A 76 -6.12 3.90 -7.78
N ALA A 77 -5.80 5.02 -8.44
CA ALA A 77 -4.85 6.01 -7.94
C ALA A 77 -5.47 6.84 -6.81
N GLU A 78 -6.73 7.27 -6.97
CA GLU A 78 -7.48 8.04 -5.97
C GLU A 78 -7.66 7.25 -4.67
N VAL A 79 -8.03 5.98 -4.77
CA VAL A 79 -8.31 5.16 -3.58
C VAL A 79 -7.05 4.70 -2.87
N CYS A 80 -5.86 4.82 -3.48
CA CYS A 80 -4.65 4.25 -2.92
C CYS A 80 -4.20 5.06 -1.68
N PRO A 81 -4.30 4.52 -0.45
CA PRO A 81 -3.92 5.28 0.76
C PRO A 81 -2.41 5.53 0.83
N LYS A 82 -1.63 4.81 0.01
CA LYS A 82 -0.18 5.00 -0.12
C LYS A 82 0.17 5.92 -1.28
N GLY A 83 -0.73 6.23 -2.21
CA GLY A 83 -0.35 6.92 -3.45
C GLY A 83 0.68 6.13 -4.27
N ALA A 84 0.61 4.80 -4.24
CA ALA A 84 1.54 3.92 -4.95
C ALA A 84 1.24 3.77 -6.45
N ILE A 85 0.13 4.35 -6.91
CA ILE A 85 -0.34 4.33 -8.29
C ILE A 85 -0.43 5.78 -8.76
N SER A 86 0.12 6.08 -9.93
CA SER A 86 0.10 7.41 -10.53
C SER A 86 -0.51 7.34 -11.92
N MET A 87 -1.31 8.35 -12.28
CA MET A 87 -1.89 8.51 -13.60
C MET A 87 -0.98 9.38 -14.45
N GLN A 88 -0.62 8.90 -15.64
CA GLN A 88 0.12 9.67 -16.64
C GLN A 88 -0.70 9.74 -17.92
N LEU A 89 -0.75 10.91 -18.54
CA LEU A 89 -1.31 11.06 -19.87
C LEU A 89 -0.30 10.50 -20.88
N ASP A 90 -0.77 9.61 -21.74
CA ASP A 90 0.04 9.11 -22.85
C ASP A 90 0.27 10.29 -23.81
N GLN A 91 1.53 10.68 -23.97
CA GLN A 91 1.93 11.74 -24.90
C GLN A 91 2.04 11.13 -26.29
N GLY A 92 0.94 11.21 -27.06
CA GLY A 92 0.91 10.88 -28.49
C GLY A 92 1.67 11.87 -29.36
#